data_AF-A0AAV7J8G4-F1
#
_entry.id   AF-A0AAV7J8G4-F1
#
_cell.length_a   1.000
_cell.length_b   1.000
_cell.length_c   1.000
_cell.angle_alpha   90.00
_cell.angle_beta   90.00
_cell.angle_gamma   90.00
#
_symmetry.space_group_name_H-M   'P 1'
#
loop_
_entity.id
_entity.type
_entity.pdbx_description
1 polymer ?
#
loop_
_entity_poly.entity_id
_entity_poly.type
_entity_poly.pdbx_seq_one_letter_code
_entity_poly.pdbx_strand_id
1 'polypeptide(L)'
;MAEKRKRCSLSISEKQQIIKYVNENPVMKRIDIVKKFEIPISTLATILKSKERFSEETGLPLPSLKTLNKFVRKISCLAYGFQPSTFNCLKERCQSIKDSERRGVLLVDEINLYENVTFDSLSMKYNGFVDLAKHTPHEEKNMPADHTLVFMVVTFRGRWAQALGCFLSRNACTSVLLRKLMSMKILLYQ
;
A
#
# COMPACT_ATOMS: atom_id res chain seq x y z
N MET A 1 25.45 -28.81 37.15
CA MET A 1 24.13 -28.42 36.61
C MET A 1 24.25 -26.98 36.11
N ALA A 2 24.17 -26.74 34.81
CA ALA A 2 24.29 -25.38 34.28
C ALA A 2 22.98 -24.61 34.53
N GLU A 3 23.04 -23.55 35.35
CA GLU A 3 21.91 -22.65 35.55
C GLU A 3 21.37 -22.17 34.20
N LYS A 4 20.08 -22.42 33.94
CA LYS A 4 19.38 -21.84 32.79
C LYS A 4 19.40 -20.32 32.96
N ARG A 5 20.34 -19.65 32.27
CA ARG A 5 20.41 -18.18 32.18
C ARG A 5 19.02 -17.63 31.84
N LYS A 6 18.42 -16.87 32.76
CA LYS A 6 17.21 -16.08 32.49
C LYS A 6 17.52 -15.20 31.27
N ARG A 7 16.71 -15.31 30.22
CA ARG A 7 16.81 -14.40 29.06
C ARG A 7 16.54 -13.00 29.58
N CYS A 8 17.54 -12.14 29.57
CA CYS A 8 17.38 -10.73 29.85
C CYS A 8 16.54 -10.13 28.71
N SER A 9 15.25 -9.91 28.94
CA SER A 9 14.35 -9.31 27.96
C SER A 9 14.53 -7.80 28.00
N LEU A 10 15.51 -7.30 27.24
CA LEU A 10 15.68 -5.86 27.05
C LEU A 10 14.45 -5.27 26.37
N SER A 11 13.91 -4.23 26.97
CA SER A 11 12.86 -3.38 26.42
C SER A 11 13.31 -2.71 25.12
N ILE A 12 12.36 -2.18 24.37
CA ILE A 12 12.65 -1.46 23.13
C ILE A 12 13.45 -0.17 23.42
N SER A 13 13.11 0.52 24.52
CA SER A 13 13.79 1.76 24.92
C SER A 13 15.26 1.52 25.29
N GLU A 14 15.57 0.45 26.03
CA GLU A 14 16.96 0.10 26.38
C GLU A 14 17.79 -0.22 25.12
N LYS A 15 17.21 -0.93 24.15
CA LYS A 15 17.87 -1.21 22.87
C LYS A 15 18.17 0.07 22.08
N GLN A 16 17.24 1.03 22.09
CA GLN A 16 17.44 2.34 21.45
C GLN A 16 18.57 3.13 22.13
N GLN A 17 18.63 3.14 23.46
CA GLN A 17 19.70 3.81 24.20
C GLN A 17 21.08 3.22 23.85
N ILE A 18 21.18 1.89 23.75
CA ILE A 18 22.41 1.20 23.34
C ILE A 18 22.78 1.59 21.90
N ILE A 19 21.83 1.58 20.96
CA ILE A 19 22.08 1.94 19.55
C ILE A 19 22.53 3.41 19.43
N LYS A 20 21.87 4.33 20.16
CA LYS A 20 22.22 5.75 20.19
C LYS A 20 23.64 5.95 20.72
N TYR A 21 23.97 5.31 21.84
CA TYR A 21 25.30 5.38 22.44
C TYR A 21 26.40 4.84 21.52
N VAL A 22 26.12 3.77 20.76
CA VAL A 22 27.05 3.21 19.76
C VAL A 22 27.25 4.18 18.59
N ASN A 23 26.19 4.83 18.11
CA ASN A 23 26.30 5.81 17.02
C ASN A 23 27.07 7.07 17.45
N GLU A 24 26.91 7.51 18.70
CA GLU A 24 27.64 8.66 19.27
C GLU A 24 29.13 8.35 19.52
N ASN A 25 29.51 7.09 19.67
CA ASN A 25 30.88 6.67 20.02
C ASN A 25 31.44 5.61 19.05
N PRO A 26 31.70 5.96 17.76
CA PRO A 26 32.06 4.99 16.72
C PRO A 26 33.43 4.31 16.93
N VAL A 27 34.33 4.90 17.71
CA VAL A 27 35.71 4.41 17.93
C VAL A 27 35.82 3.50 19.17
N MET A 28 34.79 3.46 20.02
CA MET A 28 34.82 2.72 21.28
C MET A 28 34.80 1.20 21.04
N LYS A 29 35.62 0.45 21.79
CA LYS A 29 35.65 -1.01 21.67
C LYS A 29 34.33 -1.59 22.17
N ARG A 30 33.79 -2.57 21.44
CA ARG A 30 32.54 -3.28 21.80
C ARG A 30 32.56 -3.91 23.20
N ILE A 31 33.75 -4.28 23.69
CA ILE A 31 33.94 -4.83 25.04
C ILE A 31 33.59 -3.80 26.12
N ASP A 32 33.93 -2.53 25.90
CA ASP A 32 33.69 -1.47 26.88
C ASP A 32 32.21 -1.07 26.90
N ILE A 33 31.55 -1.12 25.74
CA ILE A 33 30.09 -0.94 25.61
C ILE A 33 29.33 -2.07 26.33
N VAL A 34 29.77 -3.31 26.14
CA VAL A 34 29.23 -4.50 26.83
C VAL A 34 29.34 -4.38 28.34
N LYS A 35 30.50 -3.93 28.84
CA LYS A 35 30.72 -3.70 30.28
C LYS A 35 29.79 -2.61 30.82
N LYS A 36 29.60 -1.52 30.07
CA LYS A 36 28.75 -0.39 30.50
C LYS A 36 27.27 -0.75 30.63
N PHE A 37 26.74 -1.57 29.72
CA PHE A 37 25.34 -1.96 29.71
C PHE A 37 25.07 -3.33 30.34
N GLU A 38 26.09 -3.98 30.91
CA GLU A 38 26.02 -5.33 31.52
C GLU A 38 25.39 -6.40 30.60
N ILE A 39 25.56 -6.24 29.28
CA ILE A 39 24.98 -7.14 28.26
C ILE A 39 26.05 -8.08 27.68
N PRO A 40 25.73 -9.36 27.40
CA PRO A 40 26.64 -10.23 26.66
C PRO A 40 27.00 -9.66 25.27
N ILE A 41 28.22 -9.92 24.80
CA ILE A 41 28.67 -9.44 23.48
C ILE A 41 27.82 -9.98 22.33
N SER A 42 27.27 -11.18 22.49
CA SER A 42 26.31 -11.78 21.55
C SER A 42 24.99 -10.99 21.49
N THR A 43 24.53 -10.47 22.62
CA THR A 43 23.33 -9.62 22.69
C THR A 43 23.58 -8.29 21.98
N LEU A 44 24.74 -7.64 22.22
CA LEU A 44 25.11 -6.41 21.51
C LEU A 44 25.17 -6.63 19.99
N ALA A 45 25.80 -7.72 19.54
CA ALA A 45 25.86 -8.05 18.11
C ALA A 45 24.46 -8.27 17.50
N THR A 46 23.55 -8.90 18.25
CA THR A 46 22.16 -9.10 17.83
C THR A 46 21.40 -7.78 17.73
N ILE A 47 21.59 -6.88 18.71
CA ILE A 47 20.98 -5.54 18.72
C ILE A 47 21.45 -4.74 17.51
N LEU A 48 22.75 -4.71 17.24
CA LEU A 48 23.32 -4.02 16.08
C LEU A 48 22.84 -4.61 14.76
N LYS A 49 22.71 -5.93 14.65
CA LYS A 49 22.10 -6.59 13.48
C LYS A 49 20.62 -6.22 13.31
N SER A 50 19.92 -5.98 14.42
CA SER A 50 18.53 -5.52 14.40
C SER A 50 18.37 -4.00 14.31
N LYS A 51 19.45 -3.21 14.24
CA LYS A 51 19.43 -1.75 14.11
C LYS A 51 18.57 -1.30 12.93
N GLU A 52 18.62 -2.02 11.81
CA GLU A 52 17.81 -1.76 10.60
C GLU A 52 16.29 -1.86 10.81
N ARG A 53 15.83 -2.40 11.96
CA ARG A 53 14.41 -2.44 12.34
C ARG A 53 13.97 -1.19 13.09
N PHE A 54 14.90 -0.33 13.48
CA PHE A 54 14.63 0.93 14.13
C PHE A 54 14.90 2.06 13.15
N SER A 55 13.98 3.01 13.07
CA SER A 55 14.21 4.24 12.32
C SER A 55 15.41 4.98 12.89
N GLU A 56 16.34 5.41 12.03
CA GLU A 56 17.50 6.20 12.46
C GLU A 56 17.08 7.57 12.99
N GLU A 57 15.97 8.12 12.47
CA GLU A 57 15.48 9.46 12.82
C GLU A 57 14.54 9.44 14.03
N THR A 58 13.60 8.49 14.07
CA THR A 58 12.53 8.49 15.09
C THR A 58 12.74 7.47 16.20
N GLY A 59 13.74 6.59 16.06
CA GLY A 59 14.00 5.48 16.98
C GLY A 59 12.89 4.41 17.00
N LEU A 60 11.75 4.64 16.36
CA LEU A 60 10.60 3.74 16.39
C LEU A 60 10.90 2.40 15.68
N PRO A 61 10.37 1.28 16.18
CA PRO A 61 10.47 -0.01 15.49
C PRO A 61 9.59 0.03 14.24
N LEU A 62 10.19 0.35 13.10
CA LEU A 62 9.50 0.43 11.81
C LEU A 62 9.90 -0.74 10.92
N PRO A 63 8.98 -1.26 10.09
CA PRO A 63 9.35 -2.26 9.10
C PRO A 63 10.37 -1.66 8.13
N SER A 64 11.36 -2.45 7.74
CA SER A 64 12.27 -2.06 6.67
C SER A 64 11.52 -1.90 5.35
N LEU A 65 12.10 -1.12 4.42
CA LEU A 65 11.55 -0.93 3.07
C LEU A 65 11.22 -2.26 2.36
N LYS A 66 12.07 -3.28 2.53
CA LYS A 66 11.84 -4.63 2.00
C LYS A 66 10.57 -5.28 2.56
N THR A 67 10.34 -5.11 3.87
CA THR A 67 9.16 -5.64 4.56
C THR A 67 7.91 -4.90 4.13
N LEU A 68 7.98 -3.58 4.01
CA LEU A 68 6.87 -2.76 3.52
C LEU A 68 6.49 -3.14 2.09
N ASN A 69 7.46 -3.23 1.17
CA ASN A 69 7.24 -3.67 -0.19
C ASN A 69 6.63 -5.08 -0.25
N LYS A 70 7.03 -5.98 0.66
CA LYS A 70 6.40 -7.30 0.77
C LYS A 70 4.93 -7.22 1.17
N PHE A 71 4.54 -6.29 2.04
CA PHE A 71 3.13 -6.06 2.39
C PHE A 71 2.36 -5.42 1.25
N VAL A 72 2.91 -4.38 0.62
CA VAL A 72 2.27 -3.72 -0.54
C VAL A 72 2.07 -4.71 -1.68
N ARG A 73 3.04 -5.59 -1.95
CA ARG A 73 2.90 -6.66 -2.96
C ARG A 73 1.78 -7.66 -2.68
N LYS A 74 1.36 -7.82 -1.42
CA LYS A 74 0.20 -8.67 -1.08
C LYS A 74 -1.13 -7.99 -1.39
N ILE A 75 -1.14 -6.68 -1.60
CA ILE A 75 -2.29 -5.93 -2.08
C ILE A 75 -2.39 -6.25 -3.59
N SER A 76 -2.84 -7.46 -3.91
CA SER A 76 -2.94 -8.03 -5.26
C SER A 76 -4.02 -7.37 -6.13
N CYS A 77 -4.56 -6.24 -5.68
CA CYS A 77 -5.74 -5.62 -6.24
C CYS A 77 -5.44 -4.39 -7.13
N LEU A 78 -4.18 -4.18 -7.49
CA LEU A 78 -3.76 -3.15 -8.46
C LEU A 78 -4.08 -3.55 -9.90
N ALA A 79 -5.23 -4.19 -10.14
CA ALA A 79 -5.72 -4.46 -11.48
C ALA A 79 -6.65 -3.31 -11.90
N TYR A 80 -6.63 -2.97 -13.20
CA TYR A 80 -7.57 -2.03 -13.77
C TYR A 80 -9.01 -2.58 -13.67
N GLY A 81 -9.94 -1.65 -13.58
CA GLY A 81 -11.36 -1.86 -13.41
C GLY A 81 -11.86 -1.60 -11.99
N PHE A 82 -13.09 -2.03 -11.75
CA PHE A 82 -13.73 -1.87 -10.45
C PHE A 82 -13.34 -2.99 -9.49
N GLN A 83 -12.72 -2.63 -8.37
CA GLN A 83 -12.25 -3.60 -7.39
C GLN A 83 -13.36 -4.03 -6.42
N PRO A 84 -13.81 -5.31 -6.41
CA PRO A 84 -14.89 -5.76 -5.54
C PRO A 84 -14.61 -5.58 -4.04
N SER A 85 -13.36 -5.75 -3.61
CA SER A 85 -12.97 -5.57 -2.21
C SER A 85 -13.24 -4.15 -1.72
N THR A 86 -13.02 -3.14 -2.57
CA THR A 86 -13.31 -1.74 -2.25
C THR A 86 -14.79 -1.54 -2.00
N PHE A 87 -15.68 -2.17 -2.80
CA PHE A 87 -17.13 -2.12 -2.58
C PHE A 87 -17.55 -2.82 -1.28
N ASN A 88 -16.92 -3.94 -0.93
CA ASN A 88 -17.20 -4.63 0.32
C ASN A 88 -16.82 -3.77 1.53
N CYS A 89 -15.62 -3.19 1.54
CA CYS A 89 -15.18 -2.26 2.59
C CYS A 89 -16.09 -1.02 2.65
N LEU A 90 -16.54 -0.53 1.50
CA LEU A 90 -17.48 0.58 1.43
C LEU A 90 -18.84 0.23 2.03
N LYS A 91 -19.36 -0.97 1.76
CA LYS A 91 -20.63 -1.47 2.30
C LYS A 91 -20.56 -1.59 3.83
N GLU A 92 -19.48 -2.15 4.35
CA GLU A 92 -19.23 -2.24 5.80
C GLU A 92 -19.17 -0.83 6.44
N ARG A 93 -18.43 0.09 5.81
CA ARG A 93 -18.36 1.48 6.27
C ARG A 93 -19.74 2.14 6.24
N CYS A 94 -20.51 1.95 5.17
CA CYS A 94 -21.83 2.53 5.02
C CYS A 94 -22.78 2.10 6.13
N GLN A 95 -22.72 0.85 6.62
CA GLN A 95 -23.55 0.38 7.74
C GLN A 95 -23.41 1.26 8.99
N SER A 96 -22.22 1.79 9.26
CA SER A 96 -21.95 2.67 10.40
C SER A 96 -22.39 4.13 10.20
N ILE A 97 -22.58 4.57 8.95
CA ILE A 97 -22.86 5.95 8.57
C ILE A 97 -24.37 6.17 8.46
N LYS A 98 -24.88 7.35 8.85
CA LYS A 98 -26.29 7.75 8.68
C LYS A 98 -26.66 7.93 7.21
N ASP A 99 -27.89 7.62 6.83
CA ASP A 99 -28.35 7.73 5.43
C ASP A 99 -28.19 9.11 4.81
N SER A 100 -28.31 10.18 5.61
CA SER A 100 -28.10 11.56 5.16
C SER A 100 -26.67 11.84 4.70
N GLU A 101 -25.69 11.09 5.20
CA GLU A 101 -24.26 11.25 4.93
C GLU A 101 -23.75 10.25 3.88
N ARG A 102 -24.56 9.23 3.54
CA ARG A 102 -24.24 8.26 2.47
C ARG A 102 -24.44 8.83 1.07
N ARG A 103 -25.33 9.82 0.93
CA ARG A 103 -25.67 10.42 -0.37
C ARG A 103 -24.49 11.23 -0.91
N GLY A 104 -24.22 11.06 -2.19
CA GLY A 104 -23.09 11.68 -2.87
C GLY A 104 -23.26 11.75 -4.37
N VAL A 105 -22.19 12.17 -5.04
CA VAL A 105 -22.05 12.22 -6.50
C VAL A 105 -21.02 11.19 -6.92
N LEU A 106 -21.29 10.51 -8.03
CA LEU A 106 -20.29 9.75 -8.77
C LEU A 106 -19.58 10.72 -9.73
N LEU A 107 -18.31 10.98 -9.44
CA LEU A 107 -17.41 11.72 -10.31
C LEU A 107 -16.76 10.75 -11.30
N VAL A 108 -16.70 11.17 -12.55
CA VAL A 108 -16.00 10.45 -13.61
C VAL A 108 -15.17 11.48 -14.37
N ASP A 109 -13.88 11.18 -14.51
CA ASP A 109 -12.95 12.06 -15.20
C ASP A 109 -11.87 11.25 -15.93
N GLU A 110 -11.26 11.86 -16.93
CA GLU A 110 -10.22 11.27 -17.77
C GLU A 110 -8.85 11.92 -17.53
N ILE A 111 -7.82 11.10 -17.41
CA ILE A 111 -6.44 11.54 -17.20
C ILE A 111 -5.61 11.08 -18.39
N ASN A 112 -4.90 12.00 -19.04
CA ASN A 112 -3.93 11.69 -20.08
C ASN A 112 -2.69 11.00 -19.47
N LEU A 113 -2.24 9.92 -20.09
CA LEU A 113 -1.12 9.08 -19.69
C LEU A 113 -0.08 9.00 -20.80
N TYR A 114 1.16 8.69 -20.42
CA TYR A 114 2.17 8.26 -21.38
C TYR A 114 1.95 6.79 -21.75
N GLU A 115 1.92 6.50 -23.05
CA GLU A 115 1.89 5.13 -23.56
C GLU A 115 3.14 4.37 -23.08
N ASN A 116 2.95 3.41 -22.18
CA ASN A 116 4.03 2.57 -21.67
C ASN A 116 3.51 1.18 -21.30
N VAL A 117 4.09 0.14 -21.92
CA VAL A 117 3.78 -1.25 -21.63
C VAL A 117 4.89 -1.84 -20.78
N THR A 118 4.53 -2.29 -19.58
CA THR A 118 5.47 -2.86 -18.62
C THR A 118 5.05 -4.28 -18.24
N PHE A 119 6.03 -5.17 -18.13
CA PHE A 119 5.78 -6.53 -17.67
C PHE A 119 5.87 -6.59 -16.14
N ASP A 120 4.76 -6.92 -15.48
CA ASP A 120 4.78 -7.20 -14.05
C ASP A 120 5.07 -8.70 -13.82
N SER A 121 6.28 -8.96 -13.32
CA SER A 121 6.75 -10.30 -12.93
C SER A 121 5.94 -10.93 -11.79
N LEU A 122 5.22 -10.14 -10.98
CA LEU A 122 4.41 -10.66 -9.88
C LEU A 122 3.08 -11.19 -10.37
N SER A 123 2.36 -10.41 -11.17
CA SER A 123 1.10 -10.85 -11.77
C SER A 123 1.29 -11.73 -13.01
N MET A 124 2.51 -11.81 -13.55
CA MET A 124 2.84 -12.43 -14.84
C MET A 124 1.96 -11.87 -15.97
N LYS A 125 1.76 -10.55 -15.98
CA LYS A 125 0.91 -9.84 -16.95
C LYS A 125 1.62 -8.62 -17.50
N TYR A 126 1.29 -8.28 -18.73
CA TYR A 126 1.65 -6.99 -19.29
C TYR A 126 0.61 -5.94 -18.89
N ASN A 127 1.07 -4.86 -18.30
CA ASN A 127 0.28 -3.71 -17.91
C ASN A 127 0.50 -2.57 -18.91
N GLY A 128 -0.52 -1.74 -19.13
CA GLY A 128 -0.46 -0.57 -20.02
C GLY A 128 -1.19 -0.72 -21.35
N PHE A 129 -1.84 -1.86 -21.59
CA PHE A 129 -2.78 -2.03 -22.70
C PHE A 129 -4.17 -1.49 -22.35
N VAL A 130 -4.98 -1.21 -23.37
CA VAL A 130 -6.39 -0.81 -23.19
C VAL A 130 -7.15 -1.88 -22.39
N ASP A 131 -7.79 -1.46 -21.31
CA ASP A 131 -8.58 -2.30 -20.42
C ASP A 131 -9.85 -1.56 -19.96
N LEU A 132 -10.92 -1.79 -20.72
CA LEU A 132 -12.30 -1.40 -20.42
C LEU A 132 -13.11 -2.60 -19.91
N ALA A 133 -12.45 -3.56 -19.26
CA ALA A 133 -13.01 -4.82 -18.79
C ALA A 133 -13.75 -5.61 -19.91
N LYS A 134 -15.04 -5.91 -19.73
CA LYS A 134 -15.83 -6.69 -20.70
C LYS A 134 -16.20 -5.89 -21.96
N HIS A 135 -15.92 -4.59 -21.98
CA HIS A 135 -16.30 -3.68 -23.04
C HIS A 135 -15.13 -3.23 -23.90
N THR A 136 -13.93 -3.78 -23.66
CA THR A 136 -12.74 -3.53 -24.49
C THR A 136 -13.01 -3.96 -25.93
N PRO A 137 -12.93 -3.05 -26.91
CA PRO A 137 -13.02 -3.41 -28.33
C PRO A 137 -11.92 -4.40 -28.71
N HIS A 138 -12.24 -5.38 -29.55
CA HIS A 138 -11.26 -6.41 -29.95
C HIS A 138 -10.06 -5.81 -30.68
N GLU A 139 -10.28 -4.72 -31.42
CA GLU A 139 -9.26 -3.99 -32.17
C GLU A 139 -8.25 -3.30 -31.23
N GLU A 140 -8.71 -2.80 -30.09
CA GLU A 140 -7.90 -1.99 -29.17
C GLU A 140 -7.17 -2.81 -28.09
N LYS A 141 -7.52 -4.08 -27.92
CA LYS A 141 -7.05 -4.92 -26.80
C LYS A 141 -5.52 -5.04 -26.69
N ASN A 142 -4.81 -4.96 -27.81
CA ASN A 142 -3.35 -5.05 -27.86
C ASN A 142 -2.68 -3.68 -28.09
N MET A 143 -3.45 -2.59 -28.04
CA MET A 143 -2.92 -1.24 -28.18
C MET A 143 -2.52 -0.68 -26.81
N PRO A 144 -1.42 0.09 -26.72
CA PRO A 144 -1.11 0.82 -25.50
C PRO A 144 -2.21 1.86 -25.22
N ALA A 145 -2.53 2.01 -23.94
CA ALA A 145 -3.46 3.03 -23.48
C ALA A 145 -2.74 4.36 -23.30
N ASP A 146 -3.43 5.45 -23.67
CA ASP A 146 -2.98 6.83 -23.55
C ASP A 146 -3.85 7.62 -22.57
N HIS A 147 -4.99 7.09 -22.12
CA HIS A 147 -5.87 7.73 -21.16
C HIS A 147 -6.32 6.75 -20.08
N THR A 148 -6.64 7.29 -18.90
CA THR A 148 -7.29 6.56 -17.81
C THR A 148 -8.59 7.23 -17.42
N LEU A 149 -9.66 6.46 -17.45
CA LEU A 149 -10.97 6.85 -16.94
C LEU A 149 -11.08 6.47 -15.46
N VAL A 150 -11.23 7.46 -14.58
CA VAL A 150 -11.29 7.27 -13.12
C VAL A 150 -12.70 7.47 -12.61
N PHE A 151 -13.18 6.55 -11.77
CA PHE A 151 -14.47 6.63 -11.09
C PHE A 151 -14.25 6.88 -9.60
N MET A 152 -14.87 7.93 -9.07
CA MET A 152 -14.77 8.31 -7.66
C MET A 152 -16.14 8.67 -7.09
N VAL A 153 -16.42 8.27 -5.85
CA VAL A 153 -17.61 8.73 -5.13
C VAL A 153 -17.20 9.78 -4.12
N VAL A 154 -17.91 10.91 -4.12
CA VAL A 154 -17.77 11.98 -3.14
C VAL A 154 -19.12 12.20 -2.47
N THR A 155 -19.14 12.27 -1.15
CA THR A 155 -20.38 12.47 -0.40
C THR A 155 -20.75 13.95 -0.29
N PHE A 156 -22.05 14.26 -0.24
CA PHE A 156 -22.53 15.64 -0.13
C PHE A 156 -22.34 16.21 1.28
N ARG A 157 -22.78 15.44 2.28
CA ARG A 157 -22.70 15.80 3.70
C ARG A 157 -21.55 15.11 4.43
N GLY A 158 -21.23 13.88 4.01
CA GLY A 158 -20.03 13.21 4.48
C GLY A 158 -18.79 13.95 4.00
N ARG A 159 -17.76 14.02 4.86
CA ARG A 159 -16.44 14.56 4.48
C ARG A 159 -15.51 13.43 4.06
N TRP A 160 -15.96 12.61 3.10
CA TRP A 160 -15.14 11.52 2.59
C TRP A 160 -15.39 11.29 1.10
N ALA A 161 -14.35 10.80 0.44
CA ALA A 161 -14.30 10.47 -0.97
C ALA A 161 -13.53 9.15 -1.16
N GLN A 162 -13.91 8.36 -2.16
CA GLN A 162 -13.31 7.06 -2.43
C GLN A 162 -13.22 6.80 -3.93
N ALA A 163 -12.03 6.45 -4.41
CA ALA A 163 -11.85 5.91 -5.75
C ALA A 163 -12.45 4.51 -5.82
N LEU A 164 -13.33 4.29 -6.80
CA LEU A 164 -14.01 3.01 -7.02
C LEU A 164 -13.24 2.11 -7.98
N GLY A 165 -12.52 2.70 -8.93
CA GLY A 165 -11.77 2.00 -9.95
C GLY A 165 -11.28 2.93 -11.04
N CYS A 166 -10.37 2.43 -11.86
CA CYS A 166 -9.83 3.12 -13.01
C CYS A 166 -9.80 2.17 -14.21
N PHE A 167 -10.03 2.69 -15.41
CA PHE A 167 -10.01 1.91 -16.66
C PHE A 167 -9.04 2.55 -17.63
N LEU A 168 -8.38 1.73 -18.44
CA LEU A 168 -7.45 2.21 -19.45
C LEU A 168 -8.16 2.31 -20.80
N SER A 169 -8.11 3.49 -21.43
CA SER A 169 -8.66 3.74 -22.75
C SER A 169 -7.58 4.21 -23.72
N ARG A 170 -7.89 4.10 -25.02
CA ARG A 170 -7.15 4.75 -26.09
C ARG A 170 -8.02 5.88 -26.65
N ASN A 171 -7.50 7.10 -26.63
CA ASN A 171 -8.27 8.33 -26.82
C ASN A 171 -9.39 8.51 -25.78
N ALA A 172 -10.19 9.55 -26.00
CA ALA A 172 -11.37 9.86 -25.19
C ALA A 172 -12.39 8.72 -25.21
N CYS A 173 -12.94 8.38 -24.04
CA CYS A 173 -13.92 7.31 -23.92
C CYS A 173 -15.23 7.72 -24.61
N THR A 174 -15.71 6.88 -25.53
CA THR A 174 -17.00 7.17 -26.20
C THR A 174 -18.15 7.15 -25.19
N SER A 175 -19.13 8.03 -25.39
CA SER A 175 -20.29 8.13 -24.50
C SER A 175 -21.07 6.80 -24.36
N VAL A 176 -21.02 5.94 -25.39
CA VAL A 176 -21.63 4.59 -25.36
C VAL A 176 -20.90 3.67 -24.38
N LEU A 177 -19.56 3.67 -24.40
CA LEU A 177 -18.74 2.88 -23.48
C LEU A 177 -18.87 3.40 -22.06
N LEU A 178 -18.82 4.72 -21.88
CA LEU A 178 -19.02 5.37 -20.59
C LEU A 178 -20.35 4.96 -19.96
N ARG A 179 -21.46 5.03 -20.72
CA ARG A 179 -22.78 4.58 -20.23
C ARG A 179 -22.78 3.11 -19.80
N LYS A 180 -22.13 2.22 -20.56
CA LYS A 180 -22.02 0.79 -20.21
C LYS A 180 -21.25 0.60 -18.90
N LEU A 181 -20.14 1.31 -18.71
CA LEU A 181 -19.34 1.26 -17.49
C LEU A 181 -20.09 1.82 -16.27
N MET A 182 -20.85 2.91 -16.44
CA MET A 182 -21.69 3.47 -15.37
C MET A 182 -22.82 2.50 -14.97
N SER A 183 -23.50 1.90 -15.95
CA SER A 183 -24.59 0.94 -15.71
C SER A 183 -24.15 -0.30 -14.95
N MET A 184 -22.89 -0.75 -15.12
CA MET A 184 -22.36 -1.88 -14.37
C MET A 184 -22.35 -1.67 -12.85
N LYS A 185 -22.38 -0.42 -12.37
CA LYS A 185 -22.11 -0.12 -10.95
C LYS A 185 -23.18 0.64 -10.20
N ILE A 186 -24.10 1.33 -10.87
CA ILE A 186 -25.31 1.84 -10.20
C ILE A 186 -26.07 0.67 -9.53
N LEU A 187 -26.07 -0.51 -10.15
CA LEU A 187 -26.64 -1.75 -9.63
C LEU A 187 -25.90 -2.36 -8.42
N LEU A 188 -24.63 -1.99 -8.17
CA LEU A 188 -23.84 -2.53 -7.05
C LEU A 188 -23.91 -1.67 -5.78
N TYR A 189 -24.57 -0.51 -5.86
CA TYR A 189 -24.78 0.41 -4.75
C TYR A 189 -26.24 0.40 -4.24
N GLN A 190 -27.15 -0.29 -4.93
CA GLN A 190 -28.50 -0.63 -4.44
C GLN A 190 -28.42 -1.88 -3.55
#